data_AF-A0A822FTW6-F1
#
_entry.id   AF-A0A822FTW6-F1
#
_cell.length_a   1.000
_cell.length_b   1.000
_cell.length_c   1.000
_cell.angle_alpha   90.00
_cell.angle_beta   90.00
_cell.angle_gamma   90.00
#
_symmetry.space_group_name_H-M   'P 1'
#
loop_
_entity.id
_entity.type
_entity.pdbx_description
1 polymer ?
#
loop_
_entity_poly.entity_id
_entity_poly.type
_entity_poly.pdbx_seq_one_letter_code
_entity_poly.pdbx_strand_id
1 'polypeptide(L)' 'LPIFGAKVLAVRDGILDMHGREVIRTWGRLASTATAGSTQITLLQNVDWSVGSEIIIATT' A
#
# COMPACT_ATOMS: atom_id res chain seq x y z
N LEU A 1 -26.74 14.13 11.18
CA LEU A 1 -25.87 12.96 10.95
C LEU A 1 -24.42 13.43 10.80
N PRO A 2 -23.40 12.68 11.25
CA PRO A 2 -22.01 13.04 11.00
C PRO A 2 -21.73 13.04 9.50
N ILE A 3 -21.00 14.05 9.04
CA ILE A 3 -20.71 14.28 7.60
C ILE A 3 -19.61 13.32 7.12
N PHE A 4 -18.79 12.80 8.04
CA PHE A 4 -17.70 11.87 7.77
C PHE A 4 -17.76 10.66 8.72
N GLY A 5 -17.39 9.49 8.20
CA GLY A 5 -17.38 8.22 8.95
C GLY A 5 -16.15 8.04 9.86
N ALA A 6 -16.05 6.88 10.52
CA ALA A 6 -15.03 6.63 11.55
C ALA A 6 -13.60 6.42 11.03
N LYS A 7 -13.40 6.12 9.74
CA LYS A 7 -12.08 5.87 9.13
C LYS A 7 -12.00 6.58 7.79
N VAL A 8 -11.55 7.83 7.82
CA VAL A 8 -11.53 8.68 6.62
C VAL A 8 -10.47 9.76 6.75
N LEU A 9 -9.77 10.00 5.64
CA LEU A 9 -9.04 11.23 5.39
C LEU A 9 -9.97 12.13 4.57
N ALA A 10 -10.39 13.27 5.12
CA ALA A 10 -11.38 14.14 4.48
C ALA A 10 -10.92 15.61 4.52
N VAL A 11 -11.25 16.34 3.44
CA VAL A 11 -11.15 17.80 3.39
C VAL A 11 -12.53 18.37 3.17
N ARG A 12 -12.88 19.38 3.97
CA ARG A 12 -14.09 20.18 3.82
C ARG A 12 -13.65 21.62 3.53
N ASP A 13 -14.21 22.20 2.48
CA ASP A 13 -13.94 23.58 2.07
C ASP A 13 -12.44 23.86 1.83
N GLY A 14 -11.77 23.02 1.03
CA GLY A 14 -10.34 23.17 0.70
C GLY A 14 -9.83 22.17 -0.34
N ILE A 15 -8.51 22.16 -0.58
CA ILE A 15 -7.81 21.27 -1.52
C ILE A 15 -6.82 20.39 -0.74
N LEU A 16 -6.82 19.08 -1.02
CA LEU A 16 -5.78 18.15 -0.60
C LEU A 16 -4.87 17.86 -1.80
N ASP A 17 -3.67 18.41 -1.77
CA ASP A 17 -2.62 18.06 -2.72
C ASP A 17 -1.60 17.14 -2.05
N MET A 18 -1.41 15.96 -2.62
CA MET A 18 -0.42 14.99 -2.16
C MET A 18 0.73 14.94 -3.16
N HIS A 19 1.91 15.34 -2.71
CA HIS A 19 3.12 15.28 -3.51
C HIS A 19 3.93 14.05 -3.11
N GLY A 20 4.30 13.27 -4.11
CA GLY A 20 5.13 12.09 -3.94
C GLY A 20 5.52 11.55 -5.31
N ARG A 21 6.53 10.67 -5.32
CA ARG A 21 6.80 9.87 -6.50
C ARG A 21 5.60 8.95 -6.73
N GLU A 22 5.10 8.92 -7.96
CA GLU A 22 4.04 7.99 -8.34
C GLU A 22 4.48 6.54 -8.08
N VAL A 23 3.61 5.78 -7.41
CA VAL A 23 3.74 4.34 -7.23
C VAL A 23 2.49 3.71 -7.84
N ILE A 24 2.65 3.13 -9.02
CA ILE A 24 1.55 2.62 -9.85
C ILE A 24 0.80 1.50 -9.14
N ARG A 25 1.50 0.68 -8.33
CA ARG A 25 0.86 -0.35 -7.50
C ARG A 25 1.31 -0.25 -6.05
N THR A 26 0.41 0.18 -5.18
CA THR A 26 0.67 0.28 -3.73
C THR A 26 0.44 -1.02 -2.97
N TRP A 27 -0.18 -2.03 -3.59
CA TRP A 27 -0.44 -3.34 -2.99
C TRP A 27 -0.40 -4.45 -4.04
N GLY A 28 -0.24 -5.69 -3.58
CA GLY A 28 -0.21 -6.87 -4.42
C GLY A 28 -0.47 -8.14 -3.60
N ARG A 29 -0.48 -9.29 -4.27
CA ARG A 29 -0.59 -10.61 -3.62
C ARG A 29 0.67 -11.42 -3.85
N LEU A 30 1.05 -12.20 -2.85
CA LEU A 30 2.12 -13.18 -2.99
C LEU A 30 1.68 -14.27 -3.98
N ALA A 31 2.59 -14.66 -4.87
CA ALA A 31 2.43 -15.79 -5.77
C ALA A 31 2.65 -17.13 -5.07
N SER A 32 3.39 -17.11 -3.96
CA SER A 32 3.71 -18.28 -3.15
C SER A 32 3.76 -17.91 -1.66
N THR A 33 3.50 -18.87 -0.79
CA THR A 33 3.59 -18.66 0.66
C THR A 33 5.01 -18.26 1.05
N ALA A 34 5.15 -17.11 1.72
CA ALA A 34 6.38 -16.71 2.39
C ALA A 34 6.38 -17.26 3.82
N THR A 35 7.33 -18.12 4.15
CA THR A 35 7.48 -18.66 5.51
C THR A 35 8.15 -17.63 6.43
N ALA A 36 7.98 -17.79 7.74
CA ALA A 36 8.65 -16.92 8.72
C ALA A 36 10.17 -16.92 8.51
N GLY A 37 10.77 -15.72 8.49
CA GLY A 37 12.20 -15.54 8.24
C GLY A 37 12.61 -15.50 6.75
N SER A 38 11.66 -15.60 5.81
CA SER A 38 11.96 -15.42 4.39
C SER A 38 12.55 -14.03 4.11
N THR A 39 13.66 -13.98 3.38
CA THR A 39 14.31 -12.74 2.92
C THR A 39 13.95 -12.36 1.49
N GLN A 40 13.14 -13.19 0.82
CA GLN A 40 12.66 -12.99 -0.54
C GLN A 40 11.19 -13.39 -0.64
N ILE A 41 10.45 -12.70 -1.50
CA ILE A 41 9.05 -12.96 -1.82
C ILE A 41 8.83 -12.95 -3.33
N THR A 42 7.82 -13.69 -3.78
CA THR A 42 7.39 -13.72 -5.18
C THR A 42 6.00 -13.11 -5.27
N LEU A 43 5.79 -12.15 -6.17
CA LEU A 43 4.52 -11.45 -6.35
C LEU A 43 3.77 -11.97 -7.58
N LEU A 44 2.43 -12.01 -7.52
CA LEU A 44 1.60 -12.40 -8.66
C LEU A 44 1.67 -11.40 -9.83
N GLN A 45 1.85 -10.12 -9.51
CA GLN A 45 1.96 -9.04 -10.48
C GLN A 45 3.27 -8.29 -10.31
N ASN A 46 3.77 -7.73 -11.42
CA ASN A 46 4.91 -6.83 -11.36
C ASN A 46 4.55 -5.51 -10.66
N VAL A 47 5.49 -5.00 -9.88
CA VAL A 47 5.37 -3.75 -9.10
C VAL A 47 6.53 -2.81 -9.43
N ASP A 48 6.37 -1.54 -9.11
CA ASP A 48 7.32 -0.45 -9.37
C ASP A 48 7.95 0.11 -8.08
N TRP A 49 7.91 -0.68 -6.99
CA TRP A 49 8.54 -0.32 -5.72
C TRP A 49 10.03 -0.12 -5.89
N SER A 50 10.56 0.94 -5.29
CA SER A 50 11.98 1.27 -5.38
C SER A 50 12.78 0.49 -4.35
N VAL A 51 14.07 0.28 -4.61
CA VAL A 51 14.99 -0.28 -3.61
C VAL A 51 14.99 0.65 -2.39
N GLY A 52 14.84 0.06 -1.19
CA GLY A 52 14.70 0.80 0.07
C GLY A 52 13.26 1.13 0.46
N SER A 53 12.25 0.81 -0.37
CA SER A 53 10.85 0.89 0.04
C SER A 53 10.56 -0.07 1.20
N GLU A 54 9.86 0.42 2.21
CA GLU A 54 9.29 -0.41 3.27
C GLU A 54 7.98 -1.03 2.80
N ILE A 55 7.81 -2.32 3.08
CA ILE A 55 6.62 -3.08 2.73
C ILE A 55 6.08 -3.80 3.96
N ILE A 56 4.76 -4.01 3.98
CA ILE A 56 4.07 -4.78 5.02
C ILE A 56 3.49 -6.03 4.37
N ILE A 57 3.75 -7.18 4.97
CA ILE A 57 3.16 -8.46 4.57
C ILE A 57 2.10 -8.83 5.60
N ALA A 58 0.87 -9.04 5.13
CA ALA A 58 -0.24 -9.48 5.95
C ALA A 58 -0.75 -10.84 5.45
N THR A 59 -1.27 -11.65 6.37
CA THR A 59 -2.01 -12.87 6.04
C THR A 59 -3.41 -12.50 5.55
N THR A 60 -3.93 -13.26 4.59
CA THR A 60 -5.34 -13.19 4.16
C THR A 60 -6.21 -14.15 4.93
#